data_AF-A0A4Z1J0L3-F1
#
_entry.id   AF-A0A4Z1J0L3-F1
#
_cell.length_a   1.000
_cell.length_b   1.000
_cell.length_c   1.000
_cell.angle_alpha   90.00
_cell.angle_beta   90.00
_cell.angle_gamma   90.00
#
_symmetry.space_group_name_H-M   'P 1'
#
loop_
_entity.id
_entity.type
_entity.pdbx_description
1 polymer ?
#
loop_
_entity_poly.entity_id
_entity_poly.type
_entity_poly.pdbx_seq_one_letter_code
_entity_poly.pdbx_strand_id
1 'polypeptide(L)'
;MDGKAADSAHPIAQNRSRGVRDQAYFFFPDLAIHAPGRYRLRISLMRMDYSPESGPDGAVVCDEQVDTRSITVEESGPNYSRPNSQERVFIRMLRDDGQDVPTPAH
;
A
#
# COMPACT_ATOMS: atom_id res chain seq x y z
N MET A 1 4.54 14.59 7.44
CA MET A 1 4.29 13.19 7.03
C MET A 1 5.65 12.55 7.00
N ASP A 2 5.80 11.44 7.70
CA ASP A 2 7.05 10.69 7.77
C ASP A 2 6.81 9.26 7.27
N GLY A 3 7.90 8.53 7.02
CA GLY A 3 7.88 7.14 6.56
C GLY A 3 8.06 6.96 5.06
N LYS A 4 8.07 5.70 4.63
CA LYS A 4 8.26 5.31 3.22
C LYS A 4 6.94 5.53 2.45
N ALA A 5 6.97 6.47 1.50
CA ALA A 5 5.81 6.82 0.66
C ALA A 5 5.77 6.12 -0.71
N ALA A 6 6.75 5.27 -1.00
CA ALA A 6 6.85 4.50 -2.24
C ALA A 6 7.08 3.03 -1.91
N ASP A 7 6.47 2.14 -2.68
CA ASP A 7 6.67 0.71 -2.55
C ASP A 7 6.70 0.02 -3.91
N SER A 8 7.30 -1.17 -3.95
CA SER A 8 7.29 -2.02 -5.14
C SER A 8 6.09 -2.95 -5.12
N ALA A 9 5.66 -3.43 -6.28
CA ALA A 9 4.55 -4.37 -6.36
C ALA A 9 4.96 -5.74 -5.80
N HIS A 10 4.22 -6.24 -4.80
CA HIS A 10 4.43 -7.56 -4.24
C HIS A 10 3.38 -8.53 -4.80
N PRO A 11 3.78 -9.58 -5.53
CA PRO A 11 2.84 -10.48 -6.18
C PRO A 11 2.05 -11.31 -5.17
N ILE A 12 0.73 -11.39 -5.33
CA ILE A 12 -0.11 -12.25 -4.49
C ILE A 12 -0.12 -13.66 -5.10
N ALA A 13 0.57 -14.60 -4.46
CA ALA A 13 0.56 -15.99 -4.87
C ALA A 13 -0.83 -16.61 -4.62
N GLN A 14 -1.70 -16.63 -5.64
CA GLN A 14 -2.95 -17.37 -5.56
C GLN A 14 -2.68 -18.86 -5.83
N ASN A 15 -3.07 -19.72 -4.87
CA ASN A 15 -3.03 -21.16 -5.08
C ASN A 15 -3.80 -21.51 -6.36
N ARG A 16 -3.12 -22.26 -7.24
CA ARG A 16 -3.42 -22.55 -8.65
C ARG A 16 -4.79 -23.18 -8.90
N SER A 17 -5.87 -22.41 -8.78
CA SER A 17 -7.21 -22.85 -9.18
C SER A 17 -8.00 -21.71 -9.81
N ARG A 18 -8.00 -21.74 -11.15
CA ARG A 18 -8.91 -21.04 -12.08
C ARG A 18 -8.72 -19.53 -12.23
N GLY A 19 -7.93 -19.17 -13.23
CA GLY A 19 -7.78 -17.81 -13.76
C GLY A 19 -6.69 -17.03 -13.04
N VAL A 20 -5.54 -16.88 -13.69
CA VAL A 20 -4.45 -16.02 -13.21
C VAL A 20 -5.01 -14.60 -13.15
N ARG A 21 -5.33 -14.12 -11.95
CA ARG A 21 -5.46 -12.68 -11.73
C ARG A 21 -4.07 -12.22 -11.32
N ASP A 22 -3.41 -11.48 -12.21
CA ASP A 22 -2.17 -10.77 -11.89
C ASP A 22 -2.48 -9.72 -10.83
N GLN A 23 -2.46 -10.14 -9.57
CA GLN A 23 -2.73 -9.30 -8.43
C GLN A 23 -1.42 -9.05 -7.70
N ALA A 24 -1.21 -7.79 -7.34
CA ALA A 24 -0.15 -7.38 -6.46
C ALA A 24 -0.73 -6.53 -5.34
N TYR A 25 0.01 -6.41 -4.25
CA TYR A 25 -0.26 -5.46 -3.20
C TYR A 25 0.92 -4.49 -3.04
N PHE A 26 0.63 -3.37 -2.40
CA PHE A 26 1.60 -2.36 -2.00
C PHE A 26 1.43 -2.13 -0.49
N PHE A 27 2.53 -1.98 0.24
CA PHE A 27 2.52 -1.93 1.69
C PHE A 27 3.32 -0.72 2.21
N PHE A 28 2.66 0.11 3.01
CA PHE A 28 3.23 1.36 3.54
C PHE A 28 3.15 1.35 5.08
N PRO A 29 3.94 0.51 5.78
CA PRO A 29 3.83 0.29 7.22
C PRO A 29 4.12 1.54 8.05
N ASP A 30 5.03 2.38 7.56
CA ASP A 30 5.57 3.51 8.32
C ASP A 30 4.91 4.85 7.96
N LEU A 31 3.86 4.83 7.14
CA LEU A 31 3.21 6.06 6.71
C LEU A 31 2.48 6.73 7.90
N ALA A 32 3.03 7.85 8.36
CA ALA A 32 2.51 8.58 9.53
C ALA A 32 2.00 9.99 9.18
N ILE A 33 0.81 10.33 9.69
CA ILE A 33 0.21 11.65 9.63
C ILE A 33 0.14 12.21 11.06
N HIS A 34 0.92 13.25 11.33
CA HIS A 34 1.07 13.81 12.68
C HIS A 34 0.06 14.92 13.01
N ALA A 35 -0.45 15.61 11.99
CA ALA A 35 -1.38 16.70 12.19
C ALA A 35 -2.82 16.16 12.21
N PRO A 36 -3.65 16.52 13.20
CA PRO A 36 -5.07 16.21 13.19
C PRO A 36 -5.76 16.80 11.96
N GLY A 37 -6.72 16.06 11.40
CA GLY A 37 -7.44 16.51 10.22
C GLY A 37 -8.08 15.38 9.42
N ARG A 38 -8.72 15.74 8.32
CA ARG A 38 -9.36 14.79 7.40
C ARG A 38 -8.55 14.71 6.12
N TYR A 39 -8.06 13.52 5.82
CA TYR A 39 -7.15 13.25 4.71
C TYR A 39 -7.77 12.25 3.73
N ARG A 40 -7.24 12.23 2.51
CA ARG A 40 -7.33 11.10 1.58
C ARG A 40 -5.92 10.80 1.11
N LEU A 41 -5.60 9.53 0.98
CA LEU A 41 -4.34 9.13 0.36
C LEU A 41 -4.60 8.95 -1.13
N ARG A 42 -3.75 9.56 -1.97
CA ARG A 42 -3.72 9.29 -3.39
C ARG A 42 -2.58 8.32 -3.67
N ILE A 43 -2.92 7.16 -4.22
CA ILE A 43 -1.95 6.14 -4.62
C ILE A 43 -1.78 6.25 -6.13
N SER A 44 -0.54 6.46 -6.57
CA SER A 44 -0.19 6.56 -7.98
C SER A 44 0.64 5.35 -8.39
N LEU A 45 0.18 4.61 -9.40
CA LEU A 45 0.92 3.49 -9.97
C LEU A 45 1.92 4.02 -11.00
N MET A 46 3.21 3.87 -10.68
CA MET A 46 4.31 4.33 -11.53
C MET A 46 5.00 3.14 -12.18
N ARG A 47 5.31 3.27 -13.47
CA ARG A 47 6.08 2.29 -14.24
C ARG A 47 7.26 2.99 -14.92
N MET A 48 8.41 2.32 -14.89
CA MET A 48 9.55 2.70 -15.72
C MET A 48 9.29 2.26 -17.16
N ASP A 49 9.27 3.22 -18.08
CA ASP A 49 9.23 2.99 -19.51
C ASP A 49 10.64 3.13 -20.10
N TYR A 50 11.16 2.02 -20.61
CA TYR A 50 12.43 1.95 -21.32
C TYR A 50 12.23 1.86 -22.84
N SER A 51 11.10 2.36 -23.35
CA SER A 51 10.87 2.43 -24.79
C SER A 51 11.99 3.25 -25.46
N PRO A 52 12.31 2.96 -26.74
CA PRO A 52 13.38 3.68 -27.45
C PRO A 52 13.16 5.21 -27.52
N GLU A 53 11.89 5.65 -27.41
CA GLU A 53 11.49 7.06 -27.43
C GLU A 53 11.77 7.78 -26.11
N SER A 54 11.89 7.04 -25.01
CA SER A 54 12.04 7.54 -23.64
C SER A 54 13.49 7.83 -23.23
N GLY A 55 14.46 7.61 -24.14
CA GLY A 55 15.87 7.87 -23.90
C GLY A 55 16.58 6.81 -23.02
N PRO A 56 17.90 6.93 -22.82
CA PRO A 56 18.71 5.90 -22.17
C PRO A 56 18.40 5.71 -20.67
N ASP A 57 17.88 6.75 -20.02
CA ASP A 57 17.56 6.72 -18.58
C ASP A 57 16.14 6.19 -18.30
N GLY A 58 15.35 5.97 -19.36
CA GLY A 58 13.92 5.66 -19.28
C GLY A 58 13.07 6.83 -18.78
N ALA A 59 11.76 6.72 -18.96
CA ALA A 59 10.79 7.69 -18.46
C ALA A 59 9.93 7.06 -17.37
N VAL A 60 9.55 7.83 -16.35
CA VAL A 60 8.54 7.38 -15.37
C VAL A 60 7.16 7.76 -15.90
N VAL A 61 6.31 6.75 -16.09
CA VAL A 61 4.92 6.93 -16.52
C VAL A 61 4.00 6.63 -15.34
N CYS A 62 3.04 7.53 -15.10
CA CYS A 62 1.95 7.31 -14.15
C CYS A 62 0.80 6.61 -14.91
N ASP A 63 0.66 5.31 -14.72
CA ASP A 63 -0.37 4.52 -15.42
C ASP A 63 -1.76 4.77 -14.81
N GLU A 64 -1.87 4.77 -13.47
CA GLU A 64 -3.14 4.94 -12.76
C GLU A 64 -3.00 5.76 -11.47
N GLN A 65 -4.10 6.39 -11.04
CA GLN A 65 -4.21 7.04 -9.74
C GLN A 65 -5.54 6.66 -9.07
N VAL A 66 -5.49 6.33 -7.79
CA VAL A 66 -6.67 6.01 -6.99
C VAL A 66 -6.62 6.75 -5.66
N ASP A 67 -7.75 7.35 -5.28
CA ASP A 67 -7.91 8.00 -3.98
C ASP A 67 -8.58 7.04 -2.99
N THR A 68 -8.08 7.02 -1.76
CA THR A 68 -8.71 6.27 -0.68
C THR A 68 -10.01 6.92 -0.21
N ARG A 69 -10.81 6.17 0.54
CA ARG A 69 -11.80 6.75 1.46
C ARG A 69 -11.13 7.75 2.41
N SER A 70 -11.93 8.68 2.93
CA SER A 70 -11.44 9.66 3.92
C SER A 70 -10.90 8.96 5.17
N ILE A 71 -9.77 9.44 5.66
CA ILE A 71 -9.13 9.05 6.91
C ILE A 71 -9.21 10.26 7.84
N THR A 72 -9.68 10.05 9.07
CA THR A 72 -9.68 11.08 10.11
C THR A 72 -8.52 10.80 11.06
N VAL A 73 -7.66 11.78 11.25
CA VAL A 73 -6.58 11.77 12.24
C VAL A 73 -7.05 12.65 13.39
N GLU A 74 -7.23 12.05 14.56
CA GLU A 74 -7.67 12.72 15.77
C GLU A 74 -6.48 13.18 16.61
N GLU A 75 -6.71 14.19 17.46
CA GLU A 75 -5.69 14.70 18.38
C GLU A 75 -5.51 13.80 19.61
N SER A 76 -6.57 13.08 20.00
CA SER A 76 -6.47 12.00 20.98
C SER A 76 -5.64 10.85 20.41
N GLY A 77 -4.83 10.21 21.27
CA GLY A 77 -3.90 9.13 20.92
C GLY A 77 -4.52 7.98 20.11
N PRO A 78 -3.71 7.01 19.65
CA PRO A 78 -4.10 6.07 18.62
C PRO A 78 -5.45 5.38 18.92
N ASN A 79 -6.47 5.71 18.13
CA ASN A 79 -7.74 4.99 18.12
C ASN A 79 -7.51 3.64 17.42
N TYR A 80 -7.09 2.64 18.19
CA TYR A 80 -6.90 1.29 17.69
C TYR A 80 -8.26 0.69 17.31
N SER A 81 -8.59 0.76 16.02
CA SER A 81 -9.68 -0.03 15.45
C SER A 81 -9.19 -1.47 15.26
N ARG A 82 -9.95 -2.43 15.78
CA ARG A 82 -9.64 -3.85 15.55
C ARG A 82 -9.85 -4.18 14.08
N PRO A 83 -8.88 -4.80 13.40
CA PRO A 83 -9.04 -5.22 12.02
C PRO A 83 -10.25 -6.15 11.85
N ASN A 84 -11.04 -5.93 10.80
CA ASN A 84 -12.18 -6.77 10.46
C ASN A 84 -11.73 -8.16 9.94
N SER A 85 -12.66 -9.04 9.58
CA SER A 85 -12.32 -10.40 9.11
C SER A 85 -11.47 -10.38 7.83
N GLN A 86 -11.78 -9.51 6.87
CA GLN A 86 -11.04 -9.37 5.62
C GLN A 86 -9.64 -8.79 5.86
N GLU A 87 -9.56 -7.73 6.67
CA GLU A 87 -8.28 -7.11 7.05
C GLU A 87 -7.38 -8.10 7.79
N ARG A 88 -7.92 -8.96 8.66
CA ARG A 88 -7.14 -10.01 9.34
C ARG A 88 -6.59 -11.06 8.38
N VAL A 89 -7.38 -11.47 7.38
CA VAL A 89 -6.90 -12.40 6.34
C VAL A 89 -5.79 -11.74 5.52
N PHE A 90 -5.95 -10.47 5.16
CA PHE A 90 -4.94 -9.72 4.44
C PHE A 90 -3.65 -9.55 5.24
N ILE A 91 -3.75 -9.14 6.51
CA ILE A 91 -2.60 -9.03 7.44
C ILE A 91 -1.88 -10.38 7.60
N ARG A 92 -2.62 -11.49 7.68
CA ARG A 92 -2.02 -12.82 7.73
C ARG A 92 -1.23 -13.13 6.46
N MET A 93 -1.79 -12.85 5.30
CA MET A 93 -1.08 -13.01 4.02
C MET A 93 0.21 -12.17 3.97
N LEU A 94 0.19 -10.92 4.43
CA LEU A 94 1.40 -10.08 4.49
C LEU A 94 2.49 -10.73 5.36
N ARG A 95 2.12 -11.27 6.52
CA ARG A 95 3.07 -11.97 7.42
C ARG A 95 3.61 -13.25 6.80
N ASP A 96 2.75 -14.02 6.14
CA ASP A 96 3.15 -15.26 5.45
C ASP A 96 4.11 -14.96 4.27
N ASP A 97 4.02 -13.77 3.68
CA ASP A 97 4.94 -13.25 2.65
C ASP A 97 6.22 -12.60 3.23
N GLY A 98 6.41 -12.64 4.55
CA GLY A 98 7.61 -12.14 5.24
C GLY A 98 7.63 -10.62 5.49
N GLN A 99 6.51 -9.92 5.28
CA GLN A 99 6.41 -8.49 5.59
C GLN A 99 6.45 -8.26 7.11
N ASP A 100 7.18 -7.24 7.53
CA ASP A 100 7.21 -6.80 8.92
C ASP A 100 5.94 -5.99 9.25
N VAL A 101 4.88 -6.69 9.66
CA VAL A 101 3.61 -6.06 10.02
C VAL A 101 3.61 -5.72 11.50
N PRO A 102 3.56 -4.41 11.88
CA PRO A 102 3.57 -4.01 13.27
C PRO A 102 2.39 -4.63 14.05
N THR A 103 2.69 -5.21 15.20
CA THR A 103 1.66 -5.56 16.19
C THR A 103 1.32 -4.32 17.01
N PRO A 104 0.03 -3.99 17.21
CA PRO A 104 -0.36 -2.91 18.10
C PRO A 104 0.28 -3.13 19.48
N ALA A 105 0.92 -2.09 20.03
CA ALA A 105 1.36 -2.13 21.41
C ALA A 105 0.14 -2.27 22.33
N HIS A 106 0.23 -3.20 23.28
CA HIS A 106 -0.80 -3.46 24.29
C HIS A 106 -0.89 -2.34 25.33
#